data_AF-F9WH25-F1
#
_entry.id   AF-F9WH25-F1
#
_cell.length_a   1.000
_cell.length_b   1.000
_cell.length_c   1.000
_cell.angle_alpha   90.00
_cell.angle_beta   90.00
_cell.angle_gamma   90.00
#
_symmetry.space_group_name_H-M   'P 1'
#
loop_
_entity.id
_entity.type
_entity.pdbx_description
1 polymer ?
#
loop_
_entity_poly.entity_id
_entity_poly.type
_entity_poly.pdbx_seq_one_letter_code
_entity_poly.pdbx_strand_id
1 'polypeptide(L)'
;MASDFSAEPLLPCFTARRHGEEALKPDPGHVTICLKDGVVFQSPAHIFREGCLAATEILENKCVNSLEKDAEGSLHLPLPSVDSKVFETVAIYLENFYGSFPSDERDGDIVRPTRLSCPLEHRELYELSEWEHRFVVQRLLELSKDNWQLSEGGRWVDKVADVGVASEMKVNVHNLLLVLDAASTLDIPPLRHLCAAVYANLLLDLGEREILGLMGVEGQLGQEEEEALLRDYPWIGL
;
A
#
# COMPACT_ATOMS: atom_id res chain seq x y z
N MET A 1 14.11 21.13 19.59
CA MET A 1 14.71 21.11 18.25
C MET A 1 13.55 20.84 17.31
N ALA A 2 13.18 21.80 16.47
CA ALA A 2 12.13 21.58 15.48
C ALA A 2 12.69 20.61 14.43
N SER A 3 12.05 19.44 14.30
CA SER A 3 12.29 18.51 13.21
C SER A 3 12.00 19.26 11.91
N ASP A 4 13.00 19.36 11.02
CA ASP A 4 12.78 19.91 9.68
C ASP A 4 11.83 18.96 8.95
N PHE A 5 10.55 19.34 8.90
CA PHE A 5 9.55 18.62 8.13
C PHE A 5 10.01 18.57 6.67
N SER A 6 10.43 17.39 6.21
CA SER A 6 10.78 17.17 4.81
C SER A 6 9.50 17.26 3.98
N ALA A 7 9.30 18.42 3.35
CA ALA A 7 8.23 18.70 2.40
C ALA A 7 8.46 18.04 1.04
N GLU A 8 9.28 16.99 0.99
CA GLU A 8 9.63 16.30 -0.25
C GLU A 8 8.62 15.17 -0.54
N PRO A 9 8.28 14.97 -1.82
CA PRO A 9 7.46 13.83 -2.23
C PRO A 9 8.22 12.52 -1.99
N LEU A 10 7.51 11.52 -1.48
CA LEU A 10 8.02 10.15 -1.45
C LEU A 10 8.07 9.59 -2.89
N LEU A 11 9.26 9.17 -3.31
CA LEU A 11 9.55 8.64 -4.63
C LEU A 11 10.36 7.34 -4.50
N PRO A 12 10.24 6.41 -5.46
CA PRO A 12 11.09 5.23 -5.49
C PRO A 12 12.54 5.64 -5.77
N CYS A 13 13.46 5.06 -5.02
CA CYS A 13 14.91 5.24 -5.12
C CYS A 13 15.58 4.13 -5.92
N PHE A 14 15.08 2.89 -5.84
CA PHE A 14 15.73 1.71 -6.41
C PHE A 14 14.95 1.09 -7.57
N THR A 15 13.62 1.22 -7.57
CA THR A 15 12.75 0.66 -8.59
C THR A 15 12.64 1.62 -9.77
N ALA A 16 13.16 1.21 -10.92
CA ALA A 16 13.18 2.02 -12.12
C ALA A 16 12.08 1.59 -13.09
N ARG A 17 11.28 2.56 -13.56
CA ARG A 17 10.37 2.37 -14.70
C ARG A 17 11.19 2.24 -15.99
N ARG A 18 10.94 1.20 -16.77
CA ARG A 18 11.58 0.96 -18.07
C ARG A 18 10.57 1.13 -19.21
N HIS A 19 11.04 1.64 -20.34
CA HIS A 19 10.25 1.82 -21.56
C HIS A 19 10.94 1.13 -22.75
N GLY A 20 10.15 0.50 -23.62
CA GLY A 20 10.63 -0.08 -24.89
C GLY A 20 11.52 -1.32 -24.72
N GLU A 21 12.42 -1.56 -25.69
CA GLU A 21 13.28 -2.75 -25.77
C GLU A 21 14.30 -2.88 -24.61
N GLU A 22 14.51 -1.81 -23.83
CA GLU A 22 15.37 -1.85 -22.63
C GLU A 22 14.71 -2.52 -21.42
N ALA A 23 13.37 -2.70 -21.44
CA ALA A 23 12.61 -3.29 -20.35
C ALA A 23 12.90 -4.79 -20.11
N LEU A 24 13.49 -5.47 -21.09
CA LEU A 24 13.72 -6.91 -21.09
C LEU A 24 15.19 -7.30 -20.98
N LYS A 25 16.11 -6.33 -20.82
CA LYS A 25 17.52 -6.67 -20.61
C LYS A 25 17.68 -7.26 -19.19
N PRO A 26 18.12 -8.51 -19.05
CA PRO A 26 18.34 -9.13 -17.74
C PRO A 26 19.41 -8.36 -16.99
N ASP A 27 19.09 -7.85 -15.80
CA ASP A 27 20.11 -7.41 -14.85
C ASP A 27 20.20 -8.47 -13.74
N PRO A 28 21.34 -9.17 -13.59
CA PRO A 28 21.50 -10.17 -12.55
C PRO A 28 21.26 -9.55 -11.17
N GLY A 29 20.37 -10.16 -10.40
CA GLY A 29 19.98 -9.66 -9.08
C GLY A 29 18.78 -8.71 -9.07
N HIS A 30 18.16 -8.46 -10.22
CA HIS A 30 16.90 -7.71 -10.32
C HIS A 30 15.72 -8.58 -10.75
N VAL A 31 14.52 -8.15 -10.35
CA VAL A 31 13.23 -8.67 -10.78
C VAL A 31 12.64 -7.69 -11.79
N THR A 32 12.15 -8.23 -12.90
CA THR A 32 11.37 -7.51 -13.90
C THR A 32 9.89 -7.70 -13.58
N ILE A 33 9.21 -6.64 -13.18
CA ILE A 33 7.78 -6.62 -12.88
C ILE A 33 7.02 -6.11 -14.11
N CYS A 34 6.07 -6.90 -14.62
CA CYS A 34 5.23 -6.53 -15.76
C CYS A 34 3.80 -6.24 -15.30
N LEU A 35 3.30 -5.03 -15.54
CA LEU A 35 2.03 -4.55 -15.00
C LEU A 35 0.89 -4.60 -16.02
N LYS A 36 -0.34 -4.40 -15.54
CA LYS A 36 -1.58 -4.41 -16.34
C LYS A 36 -1.55 -3.46 -17.53
N ASP A 37 -0.98 -2.28 -17.34
CA ASP A 37 -0.90 -1.21 -18.34
C ASP A 37 0.29 -1.37 -19.31
N GLY A 38 0.98 -2.51 -19.27
CA GLY A 38 2.13 -2.82 -20.11
C GLY A 38 3.42 -2.12 -19.65
N VAL A 39 3.39 -1.40 -18.53
CA VAL A 39 4.58 -0.80 -17.94
C VAL A 39 5.42 -1.88 -17.28
N VAL A 40 6.73 -1.76 -17.45
CA VAL A 40 7.70 -2.67 -16.84
C VAL A 40 8.53 -1.91 -15.83
N PHE A 41 8.66 -2.49 -14.64
CA PHE A 41 9.56 -2.01 -13.60
C PHE A 41 10.70 -3.00 -13.40
N GLN A 42 11.84 -2.47 -13.00
CA GLN A 42 13.00 -3.25 -12.59
C GLN A 42 13.37 -2.86 -11.17
N SER A 43 13.48 -3.85 -10.29
CA SER A 43 13.79 -3.61 -8.88
C SER A 43 14.72 -4.69 -8.33
N PRO A 44 15.60 -4.38 -7.37
CA PRO A 44 16.47 -5.38 -6.75
C PRO A 44 15.67 -6.56 -6.17
N ALA A 45 16.11 -7.78 -6.45
CA ALA A 45 15.38 -8.99 -6.09
C ALA A 45 15.27 -9.22 -4.57
N HIS A 46 16.23 -8.71 -3.79
CA HIS A 46 16.22 -8.85 -2.33
C HIS A 46 15.01 -8.13 -1.70
N ILE A 47 14.64 -6.95 -2.22
CA ILE A 47 13.49 -6.17 -1.74
C ILE A 47 12.21 -6.99 -1.81
N PHE A 48 12.00 -7.69 -2.93
CA PHE A 48 10.83 -8.55 -3.14
C PHE A 48 10.92 -9.86 -2.36
N ARG A 49 12.12 -10.43 -2.20
CA ARG A 49 12.30 -11.64 -1.40
C ARG A 49 12.03 -11.41 0.08
N GLU A 50 12.31 -10.22 0.60
CA GLU A 50 12.13 -9.95 2.02
C GLU A 50 10.75 -9.38 2.33
N GLY A 51 10.21 -8.53 1.45
CA GLY A 51 8.97 -7.82 1.69
C GLY A 51 7.71 -8.45 1.08
N CYS A 52 7.84 -9.39 0.14
CA CYS A 52 6.74 -9.94 -0.64
C CYS A 52 6.74 -11.47 -0.56
N LEU A 53 5.83 -12.04 0.25
CA LEU A 53 5.79 -13.48 0.51
C LEU A 53 5.42 -14.27 -0.75
N ALA A 54 4.47 -13.76 -1.55
CA ALA A 54 4.10 -14.38 -2.82
C ALA A 54 5.27 -14.39 -3.82
N ALA A 55 6.05 -13.30 -3.90
CA ALA A 55 7.24 -13.27 -4.75
C ALA A 55 8.34 -14.20 -4.23
N THR A 56 8.46 -14.37 -2.91
CA THR A 56 9.44 -15.27 -2.29
C THR A 56 9.20 -16.71 -2.73
N GLU A 57 7.96 -17.18 -2.70
CA GLU A 57 7.61 -18.52 -3.19
C GLU A 57 7.97 -18.69 -4.69
N ILE A 58 7.69 -17.67 -5.51
CA ILE A 58 8.02 -17.69 -6.95
C ILE A 58 9.54 -17.68 -7.18
N LEU A 59 10.27 -16.89 -6.39
CA LEU A 59 11.73 -16.75 -6.42
C LEU A 59 12.42 -18.05 -6.01
N GLU A 60 11.98 -18.66 -4.90
CA GLU A 60 12.55 -19.90 -4.38
C GLU A 60 12.27 -21.10 -5.28
N ASN A 61 11.04 -21.22 -5.80
CA ASN A 61 10.68 -22.30 -6.72
C ASN A 61 11.47 -22.24 -8.04
N LYS A 62 11.80 -21.05 -8.54
CA LYS A 62 12.66 -20.90 -9.73
C LYS A 62 14.12 -21.24 -9.42
N CYS A 63 14.64 -20.86 -8.25
CA CYS A 63 16.00 -21.23 -7.83
C CYS A 63 16.21 -22.75 -7.71
N VAL A 64 15.21 -23.50 -7.22
CA VAL A 64 15.30 -24.97 -7.11
C VAL A 64 15.30 -25.64 -8.49
N ASN A 65 14.55 -25.09 -9.45
CA ASN A 65 14.44 -25.65 -10.80
C ASN A 65 15.61 -25.24 -11.73
N SER A 66 16.33 -24.17 -11.42
CA SER A 66 17.47 -23.65 -12.23
C SER A 66 18.82 -24.34 -11.97
N LEU A 67 18.86 -25.43 -11.19
CA LEU A 67 20.04 -26.31 -11.12
C LEU A 67 20.28 -27.10 -12.42
N GLU A 68 19.36 -27.04 -13.38
CA GLU A 68 19.53 -27.61 -14.71
C GLU A 68 19.51 -26.52 -15.80
N LYS A 69 20.71 -26.20 -16.29
CA LYS A 69 21.06 -25.59 -17.59
C LYS A 69 20.70 -24.12 -17.86
N ASP A 70 21.78 -23.35 -17.98
CA ASP A 70 22.05 -22.28 -18.94
C ASP A 70 21.19 -21.00 -18.95
N ALA A 71 21.87 -19.92 -18.54
CA ALA A 71 21.84 -18.55 -19.07
C ALA A 71 20.58 -17.67 -18.87
N GLU A 72 20.83 -16.45 -18.41
CA GLU A 72 19.92 -15.29 -18.35
C GLU A 72 18.87 -15.32 -17.23
N GLY A 73 19.35 -15.24 -15.99
CA GLY A 73 18.54 -15.16 -14.77
C GLY A 73 17.81 -13.82 -14.55
N SER A 74 17.03 -13.34 -15.51
CA SER A 74 16.01 -12.32 -15.25
C SER A 74 14.79 -12.97 -14.61
N LEU A 75 14.48 -12.58 -13.38
CA LEU A 75 13.26 -13.04 -12.75
C LEU A 75 12.07 -12.18 -13.20
N HIS A 76 11.15 -12.77 -13.94
CA HIS A 76 9.92 -12.09 -14.35
C HIS A 76 8.78 -12.36 -13.37
N LEU A 77 8.10 -11.30 -12.94
CA LEU A 77 6.92 -11.30 -12.09
C LEU A 77 5.75 -10.57 -12.80
N PRO A 78 4.78 -11.30 -13.37
CA PRO A 78 3.61 -10.69 -13.98
C PRO A 78 2.57 -10.29 -12.92
N LEU A 79 2.12 -9.04 -12.94
CA LEU A 79 1.05 -8.50 -12.09
C LEU A 79 -0.07 -7.90 -12.97
N PRO A 80 -0.88 -8.74 -13.62
CA PRO A 80 -1.88 -8.28 -14.59
C PRO A 80 -3.07 -7.52 -13.97
N SER A 81 -3.22 -7.54 -12.64
CA SER A 81 -4.23 -6.80 -11.90
C SER A 81 -3.76 -5.42 -11.44
N VAL A 82 -2.44 -5.18 -11.36
CA VAL A 82 -1.86 -3.97 -10.76
C VAL A 82 -1.42 -3.00 -11.85
N ASP A 83 -1.79 -1.72 -11.71
CA ASP A 83 -1.34 -0.64 -12.61
C ASP A 83 -0.02 0.00 -12.13
N SER A 84 0.62 0.80 -13.01
CA SER A 84 1.90 1.43 -12.69
C SER A 84 1.88 2.40 -11.51
N LYS A 85 0.77 3.12 -11.31
CA LYS A 85 0.67 4.12 -10.23
C LYS A 85 0.56 3.42 -8.87
N VAL A 86 -0.28 2.39 -8.79
CA VAL A 86 -0.47 1.56 -7.60
C VAL A 86 0.82 0.82 -7.27
N PHE A 87 1.46 0.22 -8.28
CA PHE A 87 2.72 -0.47 -8.07
C PHE A 87 3.83 0.47 -7.57
N GLU A 88 3.92 1.69 -8.09
CA GLU A 88 4.90 2.67 -7.63
C GLU A 88 4.71 2.97 -6.12
N THR A 89 3.47 3.07 -5.65
CA THR A 89 3.17 3.23 -4.21
C THR A 89 3.63 2.03 -3.39
N VAL A 90 3.41 0.81 -3.89
CA VAL A 90 3.90 -0.41 -3.24
C VAL A 90 5.44 -0.46 -3.22
N ALA A 91 6.08 -0.09 -4.33
CA ALA A 91 7.53 -0.08 -4.46
C ALA A 91 8.19 0.90 -3.47
N ILE A 92 7.65 2.11 -3.32
CA ILE A 92 8.10 3.09 -2.32
C ILE A 92 8.09 2.49 -0.90
N TYR A 93 7.01 1.78 -0.56
CA TYR A 93 6.89 1.12 0.75
C TYR A 93 7.94 0.03 0.93
N LEU A 94 8.07 -0.85 -0.05
CA LEU A 94 9.02 -1.95 0.01
C LEU A 94 10.47 -1.46 0.09
N GLU A 95 10.83 -0.44 -0.68
CA GLU A 95 12.18 0.12 -0.68
C GLU A 95 12.57 0.75 0.65
N ASN A 96 11.63 1.43 1.33
CA ASN A 96 11.91 2.04 2.62
C ASN A 96 12.30 0.99 3.67
N PHE A 97 11.60 -0.13 3.71
CA PHE A 97 11.78 -1.14 4.76
C PHE A 97 12.71 -2.30 4.37
N TYR A 98 12.90 -2.55 3.08
CA TYR A 98 13.64 -3.70 2.56
C TYR A 98 14.70 -3.33 1.52
N GLY A 99 14.87 -2.04 1.17
CA GLY A 99 15.87 -1.57 0.20
C GLY A 99 17.27 -1.37 0.76
N SER A 100 17.45 -1.45 2.07
CA SER A 100 18.77 -1.34 2.71
C SER A 100 19.44 -2.70 2.79
N PHE A 101 20.65 -2.83 2.25
CA PHE A 101 21.48 -4.01 2.49
C PHE A 101 22.03 -3.98 3.93
N PRO A 102 22.05 -5.11 4.65
CA PRO A 102 22.85 -5.23 5.87
C PRO A 102 24.34 -5.34 5.48
N SER A 103 24.93 -4.23 5.04
CA SER A 103 26.37 -4.17 4.77
C SER A 103 27.03 -3.09 5.62
N ASP A 104 27.82 -3.60 6.56
CA ASP A 104 28.92 -3.00 7.31
C ASP A 104 28.59 -1.97 8.40
N GLU A 105 28.51 -2.48 9.64
CA GLU A 105 29.01 -1.90 10.91
C GLU A 105 28.70 -0.43 11.22
N ARG A 106 27.71 0.18 10.57
CA ARG A 106 27.12 1.42 11.05
C ARG A 106 25.83 1.07 11.76
N ASP A 107 25.71 1.59 12.97
CA ASP A 107 24.55 1.71 13.87
C ASP A 107 23.33 2.38 13.18
N GLY A 108 23.04 2.05 11.93
CA GLY A 108 21.81 2.40 11.25
C GLY A 108 20.75 1.42 11.71
N ASP A 109 19.86 1.89 12.58
CA ASP A 109 18.68 1.15 12.99
C ASP A 109 17.98 0.57 11.76
N ILE A 110 17.84 -0.75 11.72
CA ILE A 110 17.02 -1.42 10.71
C ILE A 110 15.60 -0.90 10.89
N VAL A 111 15.19 0.02 10.01
CA VAL A 111 13.84 0.57 10.01
C VAL A 111 12.89 -0.55 9.62
N ARG A 112 12.02 -0.95 10.54
CA ARG A 112 10.99 -1.97 10.31
C ARG A 112 9.61 -1.33 10.27
N PRO A 113 8.67 -1.90 9.50
CA PRO A 113 7.28 -1.46 9.55
C PRO A 113 6.72 -1.51 10.97
N THR A 114 5.87 -0.55 11.33
CA THR A 114 5.13 -0.61 12.59
C THR A 114 4.20 -1.82 12.56
N ARG A 115 4.19 -2.58 13.66
CA ARG A 115 3.39 -3.80 13.78
C ARG A 115 2.00 -3.44 14.26
N LEU A 116 1.04 -3.45 13.34
CA LEU A 116 -0.37 -3.31 13.66
C LEU A 116 -0.97 -4.66 14.07
N SER A 117 -1.75 -4.68 15.15
CA SER A 117 -2.43 -5.89 15.62
C SER A 117 -3.68 -6.21 14.78
N CYS A 118 -4.13 -7.46 14.92
CA CYS A 118 -5.38 -7.94 14.36
C CYS A 118 -6.15 -8.66 15.48
N PRO A 119 -7.25 -8.08 16.02
CA PRO A 119 -7.89 -6.82 15.61
C PRO A 119 -7.03 -5.58 15.92
N LEU A 120 -7.25 -4.50 15.15
CA LEU A 120 -6.54 -3.22 15.28
C LEU A 120 -7.06 -2.43 16.49
N GLU A 121 -6.15 -1.86 17.28
CA GLU A 121 -6.48 -0.82 18.26
C GLU A 121 -6.19 0.56 17.66
N HIS A 122 -7.17 1.47 17.72
CA HIS A 122 -7.08 2.80 17.10
C HIS A 122 -5.84 3.61 17.52
N ARG A 123 -5.35 3.42 18.76
CA ARG A 123 -4.13 4.07 19.26
C ARG A 123 -2.87 3.74 18.47
N GLU A 124 -2.81 2.56 17.86
CA GLU A 124 -1.65 2.11 17.09
C GLU A 124 -1.40 2.96 15.85
N LEU A 125 -2.44 3.63 15.34
CA LEU A 125 -2.29 4.58 14.24
C LEU A 125 -1.45 5.81 14.61
N TYR A 126 -1.39 6.18 15.89
CA TYR A 126 -0.53 7.26 16.40
C TYR A 126 0.91 6.78 16.68
N GLU A 127 1.14 5.47 16.69
CA GLU A 127 2.45 4.84 16.95
C GLU A 127 3.20 4.54 15.65
N LEU A 128 2.62 4.88 14.49
CA LEU A 128 3.30 4.80 13.21
C LEU A 128 4.57 5.67 13.22
N SER A 129 5.58 5.23 12.47
CA SER A 129 6.77 6.06 12.27
C SER A 129 6.42 7.35 11.52
N GLU A 130 7.24 8.40 11.68
CA GLU A 130 7.07 9.66 10.92
C GLU A 130 7.01 9.41 9.41
N TRP A 131 7.80 8.45 8.92
CA TRP A 131 7.79 8.05 7.51
C TRP A 131 6.46 7.39 7.12
N GLU A 132 5.90 6.50 7.94
CA GLU A 132 4.61 5.86 7.66
C GLU A 132 3.47 6.87 7.66
N HIS A 133 3.45 7.83 8.60
CA HIS A 133 2.45 8.89 8.54
C HIS A 133 2.55 9.72 7.26
N ARG A 134 3.77 10.02 6.79
CA ARG A 134 3.98 10.69 5.48
C ARG A 134 3.51 9.81 4.34
N PHE A 135 3.81 8.51 4.39
CA PHE A 135 3.35 7.55 3.38
C PHE A 135 1.83 7.48 3.29
N VAL A 136 1.14 7.44 4.43
CA VAL A 136 -0.32 7.47 4.49
C VAL A 136 -0.86 8.74 3.83
N VAL A 137 -0.39 9.90 4.26
CA VAL A 137 -0.89 11.19 3.78
C VAL A 137 -0.61 11.41 2.29
N GLN A 138 0.62 11.11 1.83
CA GLN A 138 1.04 11.41 0.47
C GLN A 138 0.64 10.35 -0.55
N ARG A 139 0.71 9.05 -0.20
CA ARG A 139 0.58 7.95 -1.17
C ARG A 139 -0.70 7.13 -1.01
N LEU A 140 -1.21 6.95 0.21
CA LEU A 140 -2.45 6.20 0.42
C LEU A 140 -3.67 7.09 0.26
N LEU A 141 -3.73 8.18 1.00
CA LEU A 141 -4.83 9.16 0.97
C LEU A 141 -4.73 10.14 -0.20
N GLU A 142 -3.54 10.25 -0.82
CA GLU A 142 -3.21 11.18 -1.91
C GLU A 142 -3.59 12.64 -1.60
N LEU A 143 -3.37 13.08 -0.36
CA LEU A 143 -3.71 14.45 0.02
C LEU A 143 -2.82 15.47 -0.70
N SER A 144 -3.40 16.64 -0.98
CA SER A 144 -2.67 17.76 -1.58
C SER A 144 -1.50 18.20 -0.69
N LYS A 145 -0.51 18.86 -1.30
CA LYS A 145 0.69 19.37 -0.58
C LYS A 145 0.35 20.24 0.63
N ASP A 146 -0.72 21.02 0.55
CA ASP A 146 -1.20 21.89 1.63
C ASP A 146 -1.58 21.10 2.89
N ASN A 147 -1.90 19.81 2.74
CA ASN A 147 -2.29 18.91 3.82
C ASN A 147 -1.16 17.97 4.28
N TRP A 148 0.05 18.05 3.71
CA TRP A 148 1.15 17.14 4.07
C TRP A 148 1.58 17.28 5.53
N GLN A 149 1.43 18.46 6.10
CA GLN A 149 1.63 18.72 7.52
C GLN A 149 0.79 17.82 8.44
N LEU A 150 -0.29 17.19 7.96
CA LEU A 150 -1.08 16.25 8.76
C LEU A 150 -0.32 14.96 9.11
N SER A 151 0.81 14.70 8.46
CA SER A 151 1.67 13.56 8.83
C SER A 151 2.44 13.79 10.13
N GLU A 152 2.63 15.02 10.59
CA GLU A 152 3.32 15.29 11.85
C GLU A 152 2.49 14.78 13.04
N GLY A 153 3.10 13.91 13.86
CA GLY A 153 2.48 13.38 15.07
C GLY A 153 1.14 12.66 14.84
N GLY A 154 0.89 12.15 13.63
CA GLY A 154 -0.34 11.43 13.32
C GLY A 154 -1.61 12.29 13.28
N ARG A 155 -1.51 13.62 13.10
CA ARG A 155 -2.68 14.53 13.06
C ARG A 155 -3.75 14.16 12.03
N TRP A 156 -3.39 13.41 10.98
CA TRP A 156 -4.36 12.90 10.01
C TRP A 156 -5.35 11.91 10.65
N VAL A 157 -4.98 11.19 11.70
CA VAL A 157 -5.85 10.17 12.34
C VAL A 157 -7.11 10.82 12.88
N ASP A 158 -6.96 11.90 13.65
CA ASP A 158 -8.09 12.71 14.17
C ASP A 158 -8.84 13.41 13.04
N LYS A 159 -8.11 14.00 12.09
CA LYS A 159 -8.71 14.86 11.06
C LYS A 159 -9.54 14.11 10.04
N VAL A 160 -9.17 12.86 9.77
CA VAL A 160 -9.87 12.01 8.81
C VAL A 160 -11.10 11.34 9.44
N ALA A 161 -11.10 11.16 10.78
CA ALA A 161 -12.26 10.68 11.53
C ALA A 161 -13.31 11.78 11.79
N ASP A 162 -12.95 13.06 11.65
CA ASP A 162 -13.88 14.17 11.84
C ASP A 162 -14.91 14.23 10.69
N VAL A 163 -16.19 14.09 11.06
CA VAL A 163 -17.32 13.97 10.14
C VAL A 163 -17.39 15.19 9.21
N GLY A 164 -17.29 14.95 7.91
CA GLY A 164 -17.31 15.99 6.86
C GLY A 164 -15.92 16.43 6.37
N VAL A 165 -14.88 16.27 7.18
CA VAL A 165 -13.52 16.70 6.82
C VAL A 165 -12.88 15.77 5.78
N ALA A 166 -13.14 14.46 5.84
CA ALA A 166 -12.70 13.52 4.81
C ALA A 166 -13.25 13.88 3.41
N SER A 167 -14.48 14.40 3.35
CA SER A 167 -15.11 14.89 2.11
C SER A 167 -14.47 16.21 1.63
N GLU A 168 -14.09 17.10 2.53
CA GLU A 168 -13.38 18.35 2.19
C GLU A 168 -11.93 18.10 1.74
N MET A 169 -11.27 17.11 2.34
CA MET A 169 -9.88 16.72 2.04
C MET A 169 -9.72 15.97 0.72
N LYS A 170 -10.82 15.60 0.06
CA LYS A 170 -10.83 14.86 -1.23
C LYS A 170 -9.95 13.60 -1.17
N VAL A 171 -10.12 12.81 -0.12
CA VAL A 171 -9.40 11.54 0.04
C VAL A 171 -9.67 10.61 -1.13
N ASN A 172 -8.62 10.04 -1.72
CA ASN A 172 -8.77 9.07 -2.80
C ASN A 172 -8.93 7.63 -2.25
N VAL A 173 -10.13 7.29 -1.79
CA VAL A 173 -10.44 5.95 -1.26
C VAL A 173 -10.23 4.85 -2.30
N HIS A 174 -10.50 5.13 -3.57
CA HIS A 174 -10.28 4.16 -4.64
C HIS A 174 -8.81 3.76 -4.74
N ASN A 175 -7.89 4.73 -4.67
CA ASN A 175 -6.45 4.45 -4.64
C ASN A 175 -6.05 3.58 -3.44
N LEU A 176 -6.55 3.89 -2.25
CA LEU A 176 -6.30 3.08 -1.05
C LEU A 176 -6.73 1.62 -1.22
N LEU A 177 -7.92 1.39 -1.79
CA LEU A 177 -8.43 0.04 -2.06
C LEU A 177 -7.61 -0.70 -3.13
N LEU A 178 -7.15 0.00 -4.18
CA LEU A 178 -6.26 -0.59 -5.19
C LEU A 178 -4.90 -0.96 -4.61
N VAL A 179 -4.33 -0.13 -3.72
CA VAL A 179 -3.07 -0.44 -3.02
C VAL A 179 -3.26 -1.61 -2.06
N LEU A 180 -4.40 -1.68 -1.35
CA LEU A 180 -4.75 -2.83 -0.51
C LEU A 180 -4.84 -4.13 -1.32
N ASP A 181 -5.47 -4.10 -2.49
CA ASP A 181 -5.58 -5.25 -3.39
C ASP A 181 -4.20 -5.68 -3.92
N ALA A 182 -3.36 -4.73 -4.32
CA ALA A 182 -1.99 -4.99 -4.76
C ALA A 182 -1.13 -5.58 -3.62
N ALA A 183 -1.22 -5.03 -2.41
CA ALA A 183 -0.53 -5.54 -1.22
C ALA A 183 -1.02 -6.94 -0.84
N SER A 184 -2.29 -7.26 -1.09
CA SER A 184 -2.84 -8.59 -0.87
C SER A 184 -2.38 -9.58 -1.93
N THR A 185 -2.36 -9.16 -3.20
CA THR A 185 -1.86 -9.96 -4.34
C THR A 185 -0.39 -10.32 -4.19
N LEU A 186 0.42 -9.37 -3.72
CA LEU A 186 1.85 -9.57 -3.45
C LEU A 186 2.11 -10.20 -2.08
N ASP A 187 1.08 -10.39 -1.26
CA ASP A 187 1.19 -10.81 0.14
C ASP A 187 2.29 -10.05 0.90
N ILE A 188 2.03 -8.75 1.11
CA ILE A 188 2.86 -7.81 1.89
C ILE A 188 2.07 -7.49 3.17
N PRO A 189 2.17 -8.32 4.24
CA PRO A 189 1.28 -8.18 5.39
C PRO A 189 1.31 -6.80 6.08
N PRO A 190 2.47 -6.16 6.30
CA PRO A 190 2.51 -4.85 6.95
C PRO A 190 1.76 -3.77 6.16
N LEU A 191 1.94 -3.74 4.83
CA LEU A 191 1.24 -2.78 3.97
C LEU A 191 -0.26 -3.09 3.90
N ARG A 192 -0.64 -4.37 3.82
CA ARG A 192 -2.05 -4.79 3.86
C ARG A 192 -2.73 -4.34 5.15
N HIS A 193 -2.09 -4.54 6.30
CA HIS A 193 -2.62 -4.11 7.60
C HIS A 193 -2.70 -2.59 7.70
N LEU A 194 -1.67 -1.86 7.23
CA LEU A 194 -1.70 -0.40 7.21
C LEU A 194 -2.84 0.14 6.35
N CYS A 195 -3.02 -0.36 5.13
CA CYS A 195 -4.12 0.04 4.26
C CYS A 195 -5.49 -0.25 4.89
N ALA A 196 -5.67 -1.45 5.48
CA ALA A 196 -6.89 -1.81 6.18
C ALA A 196 -7.16 -0.92 7.39
N ALA A 197 -6.12 -0.56 8.14
CA ALA A 197 -6.21 0.32 9.30
C ALA A 197 -6.59 1.75 8.92
N VAL A 198 -5.97 2.31 7.88
CA VAL A 198 -6.31 3.63 7.33
C VAL A 198 -7.74 3.64 6.80
N TYR A 199 -8.16 2.58 6.10
CA TYR A 199 -9.53 2.46 5.58
C TYR A 199 -10.56 2.32 6.72
N ALA A 200 -10.28 1.52 7.74
CA ALA A 200 -11.12 1.42 8.91
C ALA A 200 -11.25 2.78 9.63
N ASN A 201 -10.15 3.52 9.74
CA ASN A 201 -10.15 4.86 10.33
C ASN A 201 -11.00 5.86 9.55
N LEU A 202 -11.01 5.76 8.22
CA LEU A 202 -11.87 6.58 7.35
C LEU A 202 -13.35 6.31 7.57
N LEU A 203 -13.72 5.11 8.01
CA LEU A 203 -15.10 4.71 8.24
C LEU A 203 -15.56 4.98 9.68
N LEU A 204 -14.63 5.29 10.60
CA LEU A 204 -14.99 5.62 11.97
C LEU A 204 -15.88 6.86 11.99
N ASP A 205 -16.94 6.78 12.79
CA ASP A 205 -17.91 7.85 13.02
C ASP A 205 -18.68 8.34 11.77
N LEU A 206 -18.52 7.69 10.62
CA LEU A 206 -19.35 7.97 9.44
C LEU A 206 -20.75 7.37 9.60
N GLY A 207 -21.76 8.17 9.27
CA GLY A 207 -23.13 7.70 9.08
C GLY A 207 -23.29 6.94 7.76
N GLU A 208 -24.38 6.18 7.65
CA GLU A 208 -24.70 5.36 6.46
C GLU A 208 -24.59 6.14 5.14
N ARG A 209 -25.17 7.35 5.06
CA ARG A 209 -25.15 8.17 3.85
C ARG A 209 -23.74 8.59 3.45
N GLU A 210 -22.87 8.84 4.43
CA GLU A 210 -21.49 9.26 4.21
C GLU A 210 -20.65 8.07 3.76
N ILE A 211 -20.88 6.88 4.33
CA ILE A 211 -20.28 5.62 3.87
C ILE A 211 -20.69 5.33 2.43
N LEU A 212 -21.99 5.43 2.10
CA LEU A 212 -22.48 5.22 0.73
C LEU A 212 -21.87 6.23 -0.24
N GLY A 213 -21.79 7.51 0.15
CA GLY A 213 -21.12 8.55 -0.62
C GLY A 213 -19.63 8.27 -0.83
N LEU A 214 -18.92 7.81 0.21
CA LEU A 214 -17.51 7.44 0.15
C LEU A 214 -17.28 6.25 -0.80
N MET A 215 -18.23 5.32 -0.84
CA MET A 215 -18.20 4.12 -1.68
C MET A 215 -18.72 4.38 -3.11
N GLY A 216 -19.20 5.59 -3.41
CA GLY A 216 -19.79 5.93 -4.71
C GLY A 216 -21.11 5.22 -4.99
N VAL A 217 -21.84 4.83 -3.93
CA VAL A 217 -23.15 4.17 -4.05
C VAL A 217 -24.23 5.26 -4.08
N GLU A 218 -24.78 5.51 -5.27
CA GLU A 218 -25.85 6.49 -5.47
C GLU A 218 -27.26 5.90 -5.30
N GLY A 219 -27.38 4.57 -5.23
CA GLY A 219 -28.65 3.85 -5.13
C GLY A 219 -29.15 3.74 -3.68
N GLN A 220 -30.45 3.96 -3.49
CA GLN A 220 -31.15 3.52 -2.28
C GLN A 220 -31.70 2.12 -2.53
N LEU A 221 -31.65 1.26 -1.52
CA LEU A 221 -32.33 -0.04 -1.57
C LEU A 221 -33.83 0.19 -1.83
N GLY A 222 -34.40 -0.61 -2.71
CA GLY A 222 -35.86 -0.62 -2.87
C GLY A 222 -36.54 -1.17 -1.62
N GLN A 223 -37.79 -0.78 -1.37
CA GLN A 223 -38.56 -1.26 -0.22
C GLN A 223 -38.63 -2.81 -0.16
N GLU A 224 -38.74 -3.48 -1.31
CA GLU A 224 -38.73 -4.95 -1.38
C GLU A 224 -37.35 -5.57 -1.05
N GLU A 225 -36.25 -4.89 -1.39
CA GLU A 225 -34.88 -5.34 -1.08
C GLU A 225 -34.56 -5.15 0.40
N GLU A 226 -35.02 -4.04 0.99
CA GLU A 226 -34.90 -3.76 2.42
C GLU A 226 -35.71 -4.79 3.25
N GLU A 227 -36.95 -5.09 2.85
CA GLU A 227 -37.77 -6.14 3.47
C GLU A 227 -37.18 -7.56 3.28
N ALA A 228 -36.45 -7.81 2.19
CA ALA A 228 -35.71 -9.05 2.01
C ALA A 228 -34.49 -9.12 2.95
N LEU A 229 -33.72 -8.03 3.06
CA LEU A 229 -32.56 -7.94 3.95
C LEU A 229 -32.95 -8.11 5.43
N LEU A 230 -34.02 -7.45 5.88
CA LEU A 230 -34.50 -7.58 7.26
C LEU A 230 -35.02 -8.99 7.59
N ARG A 231 -35.49 -9.72 6.58
CA ARG A 231 -35.90 -11.12 6.73
C ARG A 231 -34.71 -12.06 6.85
N ASP A 232 -33.68 -11.84 6.03
CA ASP A 232 -32.47 -12.66 6.00
C ASP A 232 -31.54 -12.35 7.18
N TYR A 233 -31.58 -11.11 7.68
CA TYR A 233 -30.78 -10.63 8.81
C TYR A 233 -31.65 -9.92 9.86
N PRO A 234 -32.42 -10.66 10.67
CA PRO A 234 -33.38 -10.09 11.62
C PRO A 234 -32.75 -9.19 12.70
N TRP A 235 -31.45 -9.34 12.94
CA TRP A 235 -30.69 -8.57 13.93
C TRP A 235 -30.34 -7.15 13.45
N ILE A 236 -30.54 -6.83 12.17
CA ILE A 236 -30.33 -5.47 11.63
C ILE A 236 -31.42 -4.50 12.12
N GLY A 237 -32.63 -5.00 12.42
CA GLY A 237 -33.76 -4.19 12.88
C GLY A 237 -33.92 -4.05 14.39
N LEU A 238 -32.92 -4.46 15.19
CA LEU A 238 -32.90 -4.36 16.67
C LEU A 238 -32.18 -3.08 17.12
#